data_AF-A0A9X9LBA7-F1
#
_entry.id   AF-A0A9X9LBA7-F1
#
_cell.length_a   1.000
_cell.length_b   1.000
_cell.length_c   1.000
_cell.angle_alpha   90.00
_cell.angle_beta   90.00
_cell.angle_gamma   90.00
#
_symmetry.space_group_name_H-M   'P 1'
#
loop_
_entity.id
_entity.type
_entity.pdbx_description
1 polymer ?
#
loop_
_entity_poly.entity_id
_entity_poly.type
_entity_poly.pdbx_seq_one_letter_code
_entity_poly.pdbx_strand_id
1 'polypeptide(L)'
;MRSLQFASLSIFFGFYILGSSAEYKCSSRARFSDEEVETRANAIYSRGEELKDYLTDGQNKMEDIGFFGSEAYHDLRFEAAFIPASGAKCHYQIRVSYPSREIYLIEYNGYMAQPCRKS
;
A
#
# COMPACT_ATOMS: atom_id res chain seq x y z
N MET A 1 23.01 -7.16 -57.02
CA MET A 1 23.03 -5.73 -56.67
C MET A 1 21.62 -5.33 -56.26
N ARG A 2 21.45 -4.77 -55.05
CA ARG A 2 20.52 -3.69 -54.61
C ARG A 2 19.11 -3.66 -55.26
N SER A 3 17.98 -3.52 -54.57
CA SER A 3 17.69 -2.89 -53.27
C SER A 3 16.15 -2.69 -53.20
N LEU A 4 15.57 -2.85 -52.00
CA LEU A 4 14.37 -2.16 -51.45
C LEU A 4 13.04 -2.25 -52.25
N GLN A 5 11.87 -2.49 -51.67
CA GLN A 5 11.28 -1.75 -50.55
C GLN A 5 10.27 -2.64 -49.79
N PHE A 6 10.51 -2.81 -48.49
CA PHE A 6 9.45 -3.06 -47.51
C PHE A 6 8.77 -1.72 -47.22
N ALA A 7 7.45 -1.65 -47.39
CA ALA A 7 6.60 -0.61 -46.82
C ALA A 7 5.22 -1.25 -46.62
N SER A 8 4.72 -1.35 -45.39
CA SER A 8 3.71 -0.44 -44.83
C SER A 8 2.57 -1.36 -44.33
N LEU A 9 1.93 -1.22 -43.18
CA LEU A 9 1.94 -0.22 -42.13
C LEU A 9 1.43 -0.91 -40.87
N SER A 10 1.93 -0.48 -39.73
CA SER A 10 1.47 -0.78 -38.39
C SER A 10 -0.04 -0.59 -38.22
N ILE A 11 -0.70 -1.53 -37.53
CA ILE A 11 -1.75 -1.16 -36.57
C ILE A 11 -1.51 -1.95 -35.29
N PHE A 12 -0.51 -1.51 -34.53
CA PHE A 12 -0.53 -1.73 -33.09
C PHE A 12 -1.70 -0.89 -32.57
N PHE A 13 -2.87 -1.51 -32.39
CA PHE A 13 -3.88 -0.95 -31.51
C PHE A 13 -3.29 -1.01 -30.11
N GLY A 14 -2.63 0.09 -29.73
CA GLY A 14 -2.32 0.39 -28.35
C GLY A 14 -3.63 0.39 -27.59
N PHE A 15 -3.86 -0.65 -26.82
CA PHE A 15 -4.80 -0.63 -25.72
C PHE A 15 -4.33 0.49 -24.78
N TYR A 16 -4.83 1.71 -25.02
CA TYR A 16 -4.93 2.71 -23.98
C TYR A 16 -5.95 2.17 -22.99
N ILE A 17 -5.46 1.33 -22.06
CA ILE A 17 -6.19 1.11 -20.82
C ILE A 17 -6.16 2.47 -20.14
N LEU A 18 -7.26 3.21 -20.27
CA LEU A 18 -7.57 4.35 -19.41
C LEU A 18 -7.79 3.77 -18.01
N GLY A 19 -6.69 3.37 -17.37
CA GLY A 19 -6.67 3.01 -15.97
C GLY A 19 -6.91 4.29 -15.21
N SER A 20 -8.14 4.49 -14.74
CA SER A 20 -8.35 5.36 -13.60
C SER A 20 -7.55 4.75 -12.46
N SER A 21 -6.30 5.16 -12.27
CA SER A 21 -5.52 4.75 -11.12
C SER A 21 -6.21 5.36 -9.91
N ALA A 22 -6.86 4.54 -9.08
CA ALA A 22 -7.33 5.02 -7.79
C ALA A 22 -6.14 5.62 -7.04
N GLU A 23 -6.42 6.64 -6.22
CA GLU A 23 -5.39 7.33 -5.44
C GLU A 23 -5.82 7.46 -3.99
N TYR A 24 -4.86 7.40 -3.08
CA TYR A 24 -5.03 7.85 -1.71
C TYR A 24 -4.73 9.34 -1.63
N LYS A 25 -5.70 10.13 -1.16
CA LYS A 25 -5.58 11.57 -0.94
C LYS A 25 -5.48 11.87 0.55
N CYS A 26 -4.36 12.43 0.99
CA CYS A 26 -4.11 12.75 2.40
C CYS A 26 -4.37 14.23 2.72
N SER A 27 -4.47 14.57 4.01
CA SER A 27 -4.80 15.92 4.48
C SER A 27 -3.74 16.97 4.10
N SER A 28 -2.46 16.56 4.05
CA SER A 28 -1.35 17.39 3.58
C SER A 28 -1.41 17.72 2.08
N ARG A 29 -2.38 17.15 1.35
CA ARG A 29 -2.49 17.11 -0.12
C ARG A 29 -1.52 16.16 -0.80
N ALA A 30 -0.76 15.35 -0.04
CA ALA A 30 -0.03 14.23 -0.61
C ALA A 30 -0.99 13.25 -1.29
N ARG A 31 -0.53 12.69 -2.40
CA ARG A 31 -1.25 11.69 -3.18
C ARG A 31 -0.34 10.50 -3.43
N PHE A 32 -0.89 9.32 -3.24
CA PHE A 32 -0.20 8.05 -3.48
C PHE A 32 -1.06 7.19 -4.38
N SER A 33 -0.45 6.50 -5.33
CA SER A 33 -1.20 5.58 -6.19
C SER A 33 -1.72 4.42 -5.33
N ASP A 34 -2.88 3.89 -5.72
CA ASP A 34 -3.43 2.71 -5.08
C ASP A 34 -2.44 1.53 -5.15
N GLU A 35 -1.79 1.36 -6.30
CA GLU A 35 -0.76 0.33 -6.51
C GLU A 35 0.40 0.42 -5.51
N GLU A 36 0.92 1.63 -5.23
CA GLU A 36 2.01 1.84 -4.27
C GLU A 36 1.58 1.42 -2.86
N VAL A 37 0.37 1.82 -2.45
CA VAL A 37 -0.17 1.53 -1.13
C VAL A 37 -0.53 0.05 -0.99
N GLU A 38 -1.19 -0.54 -1.98
CA GLU A 38 -1.57 -1.95 -2.00
C GLU A 38 -0.35 -2.87 -2.02
N THR A 39 0.69 -2.53 -2.80
CA THR A 39 1.94 -3.30 -2.82
C THR A 39 2.56 -3.39 -1.43
N ARG A 40 2.68 -2.24 -0.73
CA ARG A 40 3.23 -2.22 0.62
C ARG A 40 2.30 -2.89 1.63
N ALA A 41 0.98 -2.69 1.52
CA ALA A 41 -0.01 -3.32 2.39
C ALA A 41 0.00 -4.85 2.27
N ASN A 42 0.12 -5.39 1.06
CA ASN A 42 0.24 -6.83 0.84
C ASN A 42 1.51 -7.40 1.46
N ALA A 43 2.64 -6.69 1.34
CA ALA A 43 3.88 -7.10 2.00
C ALA A 43 3.73 -7.12 3.54
N ILE A 44 3.09 -6.10 4.12
CA ILE A 44 2.78 -6.03 5.55
C ILE A 44 1.87 -7.19 5.97
N TYR A 45 0.84 -7.46 5.18
CA TYR A 45 -0.12 -8.52 5.49
C TYR A 45 0.53 -9.90 5.46
N SER A 46 1.23 -10.25 4.37
CA SER A 46 1.92 -11.54 4.26
C SER A 46 2.95 -11.73 5.37
N ARG A 47 3.75 -10.70 5.67
CA ARG A 47 4.72 -10.78 6.76
C ARG A 47 4.05 -10.87 8.13
N GLY A 48 2.97 -10.12 8.34
CA GLY A 48 2.17 -10.17 9.56
C GLY A 48 1.57 -11.56 9.81
N GLU A 49 1.03 -12.20 8.78
CA GLU A 49 0.54 -13.58 8.85
C GLU A 49 1.64 -14.57 9.21
N GLU A 50 2.83 -14.44 8.64
CA GLU A 50 3.97 -15.29 8.99
C GLU A 50 4.41 -15.08 10.44
N LEU A 51 4.44 -13.84 10.92
CA LEU A 51 5.01 -13.49 12.21
C LEU A 51 4.05 -13.66 13.40
N LYS A 52 2.73 -13.59 13.18
CA LYS A 52 1.74 -13.55 14.27
C LYS A 52 1.83 -14.78 15.19
N ASP A 53 2.16 -15.95 14.65
CA ASP A 53 2.23 -17.22 15.39
C ASP A 53 3.47 -17.32 16.28
N TYR A 54 4.44 -16.40 16.11
CA TYR A 54 5.68 -16.34 16.89
C TYR A 54 5.63 -15.27 18.00
N LEU A 55 4.52 -14.54 18.14
CA LEU A 55 4.39 -13.53 19.18
C LEU A 55 4.33 -14.18 20.57
N THR A 56 5.10 -13.63 21.50
CA THR A 56 4.96 -13.97 22.92
C THR A 56 3.93 -13.06 23.61
N ASP A 57 3.37 -13.49 24.73
CA ASP A 57 2.43 -12.68 25.51
C ASP A 57 2.95 -11.26 25.79
N GLY A 58 2.15 -10.26 25.45
CA GLY A 58 2.49 -8.83 25.60
C GLY A 58 3.38 -8.25 24.48
N GLN A 59 3.89 -9.07 23.56
CA GLN A 59 4.61 -8.59 22.40
C GLN A 59 3.64 -8.07 21.34
N ASN A 60 3.66 -6.76 21.09
CA ASN A 60 2.82 -6.09 20.10
C ASN A 60 3.60 -5.59 18.87
N LYS A 61 4.87 -6.00 18.75
CA LYS A 61 5.72 -5.65 17.62
C LYS A 61 6.78 -6.73 17.39
N MET A 62 6.99 -7.09 16.13
CA MET A 62 8.09 -7.94 15.69
C MET A 62 8.59 -7.39 14.35
N GLU A 63 9.91 -7.22 14.23
CA GLU A 63 10.52 -6.51 13.09
C GLU A 63 9.96 -5.09 12.95
N ASP A 64 9.51 -4.70 11.75
CA ASP A 64 8.83 -3.43 11.47
C ASP A 64 7.30 -3.53 11.57
N ILE A 65 6.74 -4.72 11.86
CA ILE A 65 5.30 -4.98 11.94
C ILE A 65 4.82 -4.85 13.38
N GLY A 66 3.87 -3.95 13.61
CA GLY A 66 3.08 -3.85 14.83
C GLY A 66 1.82 -4.72 14.73
N PHE A 67 1.46 -5.33 15.86
CA PHE A 67 0.30 -6.20 16.02
C PHE A 67 -0.62 -5.58 17.05
N PHE A 68 -1.84 -5.23 16.63
CA PHE A 68 -2.82 -4.57 17.50
C PHE A 68 -4.16 -5.30 17.41
N GLY A 69 -4.91 -5.33 18.51
CA GLY A 69 -6.12 -6.14 18.60
C GLY A 69 -5.80 -7.61 18.87
N SER A 70 -6.75 -8.49 18.57
CA SER A 70 -6.70 -9.92 18.83
C SER A 70 -7.39 -10.71 17.72
N GLU A 71 -6.80 -11.84 17.34
CA GLU A 71 -7.44 -12.77 16.41
C GLU A 71 -8.74 -13.34 17.01
N ALA A 72 -8.78 -13.56 18.32
CA ALA A 72 -9.96 -14.08 19.03
C ALA A 72 -11.16 -13.13 19.03
N TYR A 73 -10.92 -11.82 18.85
CA TYR A 73 -11.97 -10.81 18.77
C TYR A 73 -12.19 -10.29 17.33
N HIS A 74 -11.52 -10.89 16.35
CA HIS A 74 -11.59 -10.49 14.94
C HIS A 74 -11.27 -9.02 14.67
N ASP A 75 -10.42 -8.42 15.51
CA ASP A 75 -9.97 -7.02 15.39
C ASP A 75 -8.43 -6.90 15.24
N LEU A 76 -7.76 -8.04 15.03
CA LEU A 76 -6.32 -8.07 14.75
C LEU A 76 -6.01 -7.23 13.51
N ARG A 77 -4.99 -6.39 13.63
CA ARG A 77 -4.47 -5.57 12.55
C ARG A 77 -2.95 -5.53 12.58
N PHE A 78 -2.38 -5.49 11.39
CA PHE A 78 -0.96 -5.33 11.16
C PHE A 78 -0.68 -3.88 10.78
N GLU A 79 0.30 -3.26 11.42
CA GLU A 79 0.66 -1.87 11.14
C GLU A 79 2.15 -1.73 10.88
N ALA A 80 2.55 -0.98 9.85
CA ALA A 80 3.94 -0.65 9.61
C ALA A 80 4.07 0.73 8.96
N ALA A 81 5.29 1.30 9.02
CA ALA A 81 5.58 2.57 8.36
C ALA A 81 5.39 2.46 6.84
N PHE A 82 4.80 3.50 6.26
CA PHE A 82 4.78 3.74 4.83
C PHE A 82 5.76 4.86 4.50
N ILE A 83 6.81 4.51 3.76
CA ILE A 83 7.86 5.45 3.37
C ILE A 83 7.68 5.68 1.87
N PRO A 84 6.98 6.76 1.46
CA PRO A 84 6.73 7.01 0.06
C PRO A 84 8.02 7.37 -0.67
N ALA A 85 8.12 6.97 -1.93
CA ALA A 85 9.29 7.29 -2.76
C ALA A 85 9.49 8.80 -2.96
N SER A 86 8.44 9.60 -2.81
CA SER A 86 8.41 11.04 -3.07
C SER A 86 9.06 11.92 -1.98
N GLY A 87 9.66 11.35 -0.93
CA GLY A 87 10.32 12.12 0.12
C GLY A 87 9.35 13.04 0.88
N ALA A 88 8.11 12.58 1.07
CA ALA A 88 7.04 13.35 1.69
C ALA A 88 7.42 13.84 3.10
N LYS A 89 6.93 15.03 3.46
CA LYS A 89 7.28 15.71 4.73
C LYS A 89 6.55 15.15 5.95
N CYS A 90 5.42 14.46 5.75
CA CYS A 90 4.66 13.84 6.83
C CYS A 90 5.08 12.39 7.01
N HIS A 91 4.77 11.84 8.19
CA HIS A 91 4.94 10.41 8.44
C HIS A 91 3.66 9.67 8.06
N TYR A 92 3.81 8.50 7.46
CA TYR A 92 2.69 7.68 7.04
C TYR A 92 2.82 6.28 7.62
N GLN A 93 1.67 5.66 7.86
CA GLN A 93 1.57 4.28 8.32
C GLN A 93 0.50 3.58 7.50
N ILE A 94 0.74 2.33 7.15
CA ILE A 94 -0.30 1.44 6.63
C ILE A 94 -0.77 0.56 7.76
N ARG A 95 -2.09 0.46 7.89
CA ARG A 95 -2.80 -0.52 8.72
C ARG A 95 -3.54 -1.47 7.79
N VAL A 96 -3.42 -2.77 8.04
CA VAL A 96 -4.16 -3.81 7.33
C VAL A 96 -4.92 -4.67 8.34
N SER A 97 -6.24 -4.76 8.18
CA SER A 97 -7.09 -5.61 9.02
C SER A 97 -6.91 -7.09 8.66
N TYR A 98 -6.88 -7.97 9.67
CA TYR A 98 -6.88 -9.41 9.49
C TYR A 98 -8.19 -10.01 10.03
N PRO A 99 -8.85 -10.93 9.29
CA PRO A 99 -8.44 -11.49 8.00
C PRO A 99 -8.93 -10.70 6.78
N SER A 100 -9.73 -9.64 6.94
CA SER A 100 -10.47 -8.97 5.85
C SER A 100 -9.59 -8.26 4.80
N ARG A 101 -8.32 -7.98 5.10
CA ARG A 101 -7.38 -7.24 4.25
C ARG A 101 -7.85 -5.82 3.93
N GLU A 102 -8.64 -5.20 4.80
CA GLU A 102 -8.97 -3.78 4.66
C GLU A 102 -7.72 -2.92 4.87
N ILE A 103 -7.42 -2.05 3.90
CA ILE A 103 -6.19 -1.24 3.87
C ILE A 103 -6.51 0.21 4.22
N TYR A 104 -5.82 0.73 5.24
CA TYR A 104 -5.87 2.12 5.63
C TYR A 104 -4.48 2.75 5.54
N LEU A 105 -4.35 3.79 4.72
CA LEU A 105 -3.21 4.68 4.78
C LEU A 105 -3.51 5.81 5.77
N ILE A 106 -2.63 6.00 6.74
CA ILE A 106 -2.80 6.98 7.83
C ILE A 106 -1.65 7.98 7.75
N GLU A 107 -1.99 9.26 7.72
CA GLU A 107 -1.05 10.37 7.79
C GLU A 107 -0.92 10.90 9.22
N TYR A 108 0.32 11.14 9.65
CA TYR A 108 0.65 11.77 10.91
C TYR A 108 1.29 13.14 10.65
N ASN A 109 0.60 14.20 11.09
CA ASN A 109 1.05 15.60 10.94
C ASN A 109 1.67 16.17 12.23
N GLY A 110 2.23 15.31 13.09
CA GLY A 110 2.86 15.68 14.36
C GLY A 110 1.89 15.78 15.55
N TYR A 111 0.59 16.02 15.29
CA TYR A 111 -0.43 16.16 16.34
C TYR A 111 -1.58 15.16 16.20
N MET A 112 -1.88 14.72 14.98
CA MET A 112 -3.05 13.89 14.70
C MET A 112 -2.74 12.81 13.67
N ALA A 113 -3.39 11.66 13.85
CA ALA A 113 -3.49 10.60 12.85
C ALA A 113 -4.76 10.81 12.03
N GLN A 114 -4.63 10.91 10.71
CA GLN A 114 -5.76 11.14 9.80
C GLN A 114 -5.75 10.12 8.66
N PRO A 115 -6.87 9.44 8.37
CA PRO A 115 -6.92 8.51 7.26
C PRO A 115 -6.85 9.27 5.93
N CYS A 116 -6.01 8.79 5.02
CA CYS A 116 -6.05 9.21 3.63
C CYS A 116 -7.26 8.59 2.94
N ARG A 117 -7.96 9.38 2.13
CA ARG A 117 -9.17 8.94 1.43
C ARG A 117 -8.80 8.30 0.10
N LYS A 118 -9.16 7.03 -0.09
CA LYS A 118 -9.14 6.37 -1.41
C LYS A 118 -10.20 7.02 -2.30
N SER A 119 -9.82 7.42 -3.52
CA SER A 119 -10.68 8.12 -4.49
C SER A 119 -10.54 7.55 -5.89
#